data_AF-A0A4D4KE77-F1
#
_entry.id   AF-A0A4D4KE77-F1
#
_cell.length_a   1.000
_cell.length_b   1.000
_cell.length_c   1.000
_cell.angle_alpha   90.00
_cell.angle_beta   90.00
_cell.angle_gamma   90.00
#
_symmetry.space_group_name_H-M   'P 1'
#
loop_
_entity.id
_entity.type
_entity.pdbx_description
1 polymer ?
#
loop_
_entity_poly.entity_id
_entity_poly.type
_entity_poly.pdbx_seq_one_letter_code
_entity_poly.pdbx_strand_id
1 'polypeptide(L)' 'MRFHRDDWDVRVVTSTVLRSSETEFFVDATLDGYEGDRRVFSRTWNETLPRDCL' A
#
# COMPACT_ATOMS: atom_id res chain seq x y z
N MET A 1 -3.46 8.02 -5.73
CA MET A 1 -4.28 9.24 -5.52
C MET A 1 -3.35 10.45 -5.51
N ARG A 2 -3.74 11.61 -6.08
CA ARG A 2 -2.94 12.84 -6.07
C ARG A 2 -3.84 14.04 -5.75
N PHE A 3 -3.35 14.99 -4.96
CA PHE A 3 -4.02 16.25 -4.63
C PHE A 3 -3.06 17.41 -4.84
N HIS A 4 -3.59 18.55 -5.28
CA HIS A 4 -2.79 19.74 -5.52
C HIS A 4 -3.54 21.02 -5.10
N ARG A 5 -2.80 22.01 -4.61
CA ARG A 5 -3.26 23.39 -4.37
C ARG A 5 -2.04 24.32 -4.39
N ASP A 6 -2.01 25.25 -5.33
CA ASP A 6 -0.87 26.16 -5.52
C ASP A 6 0.44 25.35 -5.61
N ASP A 7 1.42 25.64 -4.75
CA ASP A 7 2.70 24.92 -4.69
C ASP A 7 2.63 23.59 -3.91
N TRP A 8 1.49 23.27 -3.28
CA TRP A 8 1.31 22.00 -2.59
C TRP A 8 0.85 20.91 -3.56
N ASP A 9 1.60 19.81 -3.63
CA ASP A 9 1.31 18.66 -4.47
C ASP A 9 1.68 17.37 -3.73
N VAL A 10 0.70 16.53 -3.46
CA VAL A 10 0.90 15.27 -2.73
C VAL A 10 0.34 14.10 -3.51
N ARG A 11 1.08 13.00 -3.52
CA ARG A 11 0.67 11.76 -4.18
C ARG A 11 0.90 10.56 -3.28
N VAL A 12 -0.10 9.68 -3.22
CA VAL A 12 0.00 8.35 -2.60
C VAL A 12 -0.11 7.29 -3.69
N VAL A 13 0.86 6.37 -3.71
CA VAL A 13 0.89 5.19 -4.59
C VAL A 13 0.87 3.95 -3.71
N THR A 14 -0.10 3.07 -3.95
CA THR A 14 -0.24 1.80 -3.24
C THR A 14 -0.14 0.65 -4.22
N SER A 15 0.61 -0.38 -3.86
CA SER A 15 0.63 -1.68 -4.55
C SER A 15 0.30 -2.77 -3.54
N THR A 16 -0.59 -3.68 -3.90
CA THR A 16 -0.99 -4.79 -3.04
C THR A 16 -1.14 -6.04 -3.88
N VAL A 17 -0.47 -7.11 -3.47
CA VAL A 17 -0.60 -8.44 -4.03
C VAL A 17 -1.24 -9.33 -2.95
N LEU A 18 -2.37 -9.93 -3.29
CA LEU A 18 -3.06 -10.91 -2.45
C LEU A 18 -2.88 -12.29 -3.06
N ARG A 19 -2.40 -13.24 -2.26
CA ARG A 19 -2.31 -14.66 -2.60
C ARG A 19 -3.08 -15.46 -1.55
N SER A 20 -3.54 -16.66 -1.90
CA SER A 20 -4.25 -17.53 -0.96
C SER A 20 -3.78 -18.97 -1.05
N SER A 21 -3.74 -19.66 0.09
CA SER A 21 -3.70 -21.12 0.19
C SER A 21 -5.09 -21.67 0.53
N GLU A 22 -5.16 -22.96 0.86
CA GLU A 22 -6.36 -23.56 1.43
C GLU A 22 -6.74 -22.93 2.79
N THR A 23 -5.74 -22.56 3.58
CA THR A 23 -5.89 -22.16 5.00
C THR A 23 -5.57 -20.71 5.30
N GLU A 24 -4.87 -19.99 4.43
CA GLU A 24 -4.37 -18.64 4.70
C GLU A 24 -4.51 -17.68 3.50
N PHE A 25 -4.51 -16.39 3.81
CA PHE A 25 -4.25 -15.30 2.89
C PHE A 25 -2.87 -14.70 3.15
N PHE A 26 -2.16 -14.34 2.09
CA PHE A 26 -0.87 -13.66 2.14
C PHE A 26 -1.02 -12.29 1.45
N VAL A 27 -0.73 -11.23 2.20
CA VAL A 27 -0.78 -9.84 1.72
C VAL A 27 0.63 -9.32 1.62
N ASP A 28 1.05 -8.94 0.41
CA ASP A 28 2.29 -8.20 0.16
C ASP A 28 1.91 -6.78 -0.25
N ALA A 29 2.23 -5.77 0.56
CA ALA A 29 1.76 -4.40 0.33
C ALA A 29 2.85 -3.35 0.47
N THR A 30 2.77 -2.33 -0.38
CA THR A 30 3.63 -1.14 -0.36
C THR A 30 2.78 0.12 -0.44
N LEU A 31 3.11 1.11 0.39
CA LEU A 31 2.55 2.46 0.36
C LEU A 31 3.70 3.46 0.27
N ASP A 32 3.71 4.22 -0.81
CA ASP A 32 4.64 5.34 -1.02
C ASP A 32 3.89 6.68 -0.98
N GLY A 33 4.44 7.63 -0.22
CA GLY A 33 3.98 9.01 -0.14
C GLY A 33 4.98 9.98 -0.75
N TYR A 34 4.49 10.92 -1.55
CA TYR A 34 5.29 11.90 -2.28
C TYR A 34 4.82 13.33 -1.97
N GLU A 35 5.79 14.25 -1.91
CA GLU A 35 5.61 15.71 -2.03
C GLU A 35 6.25 16.16 -3.34
N GLY A 36 5.44 16.61 -4.29
CA GLY A 36 5.84 16.73 -5.70
C GLY A 36 6.37 15.40 -6.22
N ASP A 37 7.57 15.41 -6.80
CA ASP A 37 8.25 14.21 -7.31
C ASP A 37 9.11 13.49 -6.26
N ARG A 38 9.29 14.08 -5.06
CA ARG A 38 10.14 13.52 -4.02
C ARG A 38 9.35 12.54 -3.15
N ARG A 39 9.78 11.28 -3.10
CA ARG A 39 9.24 10.30 -2.14
C ARG A 39 9.68 10.68 -0.74
N VAL A 40 8.72 10.97 0.14
CA VAL A 40 8.95 11.38 1.53
C VAL A 40 8.60 10.29 2.54
N PHE A 41 7.79 9.32 2.13
CA PHE A 41 7.40 8.18 2.95
C PHE A 41 7.37 6.92 2.09
N SER A 42 7.81 5.79 2.65
CA SER A 42 7.66 4.47 2.06
C SER A 42 7.52 3.44 3.16
N ARG A 43 6.51 2.59 3.05
CA ARG A 43 6.31 1.45 3.93
C ARG A 43 5.96 0.23 3.10
N THR A 44 6.69 -0.85 3.33
CA THR A 44 6.36 -2.18 2.82
C THR A 44 6.08 -3.09 4.00
N TRP A 45 5.06 -3.92 3.88
CA TRP A 45 4.72 -4.90 4.90
C TRP A 45 4.16 -6.17 4.27
N ASN A 46 4.30 -7.26 5.01
CA ASN A 46 3.78 -8.57 4.66
C ASN A 46 2.96 -9.08 5.83
N GLU A 47 1.76 -9.56 5.54
CA GLU A 47 0.84 -10.11 6.55
C GLU A 47 0.29 -11.46 6.09
N THR A 48 0.14 -12.37 7.04
CA THR A 48 -0.51 -13.67 6.85
C THR A 48 -1.76 -13.70 7.73
N LEU A 49 -2.90 -14.01 7.13
CA LEU A 49 -4.19 -14.06 7.81
C LEU A 49 -4.81 -15.46 7.67
N PRO A 50 -5.34 -16.07 8.73
CA PRO A 50 -6.07 -17.34 8.61
C PRO A 50 -7.35 -17.16 7.79
N ARG A 51 -7.77 -18.21 7.08
CA ARG A 51 -9.01 -18.28 6.30
C ARG A 51 -10.09 -19.04 7.08
N ASP A 52 -10.37 -18.58 8.29
CA ASP A 52 -11.25 -19.23 9.27
C ASP A 52 -12.60 -18.53 9.48
N CYS A 53 -12.88 -17.45 8.74
CA CYS A 53 -14.12 -16.65 8.85
C CYS A 53 -15.31 -17.22 8.05
N LEU A 54 -15.51 -18.55 8.02
CA LEU A 54 -16.65 -19.21 7.35
C LEU A 54 -17.83 -19.46 8.30
#